data_AF-A0A5J4V9V6-F1
#
_entry.id   AF-A0A5J4V9V6-F1
#
_cell.length_a   1.000
_cell.length_b   1.000
_cell.length_c   1.000
_cell.angle_alpha   90.00
_cell.angle_beta   90.00
_cell.angle_gamma   90.00
#
_symmetry.space_group_name_H-M   'P 1'
#
loop_
_entity.id
_entity.type
_entity.pdbx_description
1 polymer ?
#
loop_
_entity_poly.entity_id
_entity_poly.type
_entity_poly.pdbx_seq_one_letter_code
_entity_poly.pdbx_strand_id
1 'polypeptide(L)'
;MKERFVPLIHINCPPEIKCQKCISVVSSASIQQLHIAVMYALDGVSEDNKEFFNILVKDQNIIPHLASPIIQFVSQSQLNKKKIQQQQQYSDSFEQYFIYPSQILINKLINNNTKARKQIINTPNFLNSLIKLTEFKFNNDTNKEEDNQSKQIRNESRICLRIIHRYGNEQVQVELVTNRYPRVLVIDINTAGGNEQLDKEISQGLYSIIDFIREILRGRRQTHQDFNPGLSFPPQPVLFKSCQEQIEDEGANEEIEAQLVNKREGPGYYMDEANWAKGSILNIFIDNRNPQPQWYK
;
A
#
# COMPACT_ATOMS: atom_id res chain seq x y z
N MET A 1 17.85 -27.01 -0.58
CA MET A 1 17.07 -25.97 -1.30
C MET A 1 17.19 -24.61 -0.63
N LYS A 2 16.96 -24.52 0.69
CA LYS A 2 17.11 -23.32 1.54
C LYS A 2 18.46 -22.59 1.37
N GLU A 3 19.57 -23.34 1.27
CA GLU A 3 20.94 -22.80 1.16
C GLU A 3 21.31 -22.26 -0.23
N ARG A 4 20.49 -22.51 -1.26
CA ARG A 4 20.85 -22.17 -2.64
C ARG A 4 20.25 -20.85 -3.13
N PHE A 5 19.05 -20.49 -2.66
CA PHE A 5 18.33 -19.31 -3.17
C PHE A 5 18.57 -18.04 -2.35
N VAL A 6 18.63 -18.15 -1.02
CA VAL A 6 18.81 -16.97 -0.14
C VAL A 6 20.09 -16.19 -0.46
N PRO A 7 21.26 -16.81 -0.76
CA PRO A 7 22.43 -16.02 -1.14
C PRO A 7 22.23 -15.19 -2.42
N LEU A 8 21.32 -15.59 -3.31
CA LEU A 8 21.11 -14.93 -4.60
C LEU A 8 20.36 -13.59 -4.48
N ILE A 9 19.70 -13.30 -3.35
CA ILE A 9 19.14 -11.96 -3.09
C ILE A 9 20.24 -10.91 -2.92
N HIS A 10 21.48 -11.35 -2.69
CA HIS A 10 22.61 -10.46 -2.50
C HIS A 10 23.38 -10.15 -3.79
N ILE A 11 22.90 -10.60 -4.95
CA ILE A 11 23.52 -10.24 -6.22
C ILE A 11 23.26 -8.77 -6.50
N ASN A 12 24.32 -8.03 -6.82
CA ASN A 12 24.27 -6.61 -7.17
C ASN A 12 23.43 -5.75 -6.19
N CYS A 13 23.60 -5.96 -4.89
CA CYS A 13 22.92 -5.16 -3.88
C CYS A 13 23.17 -3.67 -4.10
N PRO A 14 22.14 -2.83 -3.99
CA PRO A 14 22.31 -1.39 -4.00
C PRO A 14 23.32 -0.94 -2.92
N PRO A 15 24.27 -0.05 -3.26
CA PRO A 15 25.35 0.36 -2.35
C PRO A 15 24.82 1.01 -1.06
N GLU A 16 23.65 1.65 -1.11
CA GLU A 16 22.96 2.25 0.02
C GLU A 16 22.61 1.26 1.14
N ILE A 17 22.44 -0.02 0.84
CA ILE A 17 22.14 -1.07 1.83
C ILE A 17 23.40 -1.50 2.61
N LYS A 18 24.61 -1.18 2.11
CA LYS A 18 25.89 -1.61 2.71
C LYS A 18 25.94 -3.12 2.99
N CYS A 19 25.43 -3.92 2.05
CA CYS A 19 25.33 -5.37 2.21
C CYS A 19 26.72 -6.04 2.24
N GLN A 20 27.06 -6.65 3.38
CA GLN A 20 28.33 -7.38 3.55
C GLN A 20 28.40 -8.68 2.74
N LYS A 21 27.25 -9.21 2.30
CA LYS A 21 27.13 -10.44 1.51
C LYS A 21 26.98 -10.18 0.02
N CYS A 22 27.18 -8.93 -0.42
CA CYS A 22 26.97 -8.53 -1.81
C CYS A 22 27.84 -9.35 -2.76
N ILE A 23 27.21 -9.95 -3.77
CA ILE A 23 27.87 -10.66 -4.86
C ILE A 23 27.86 -9.73 -6.07
N SER A 24 29.00 -9.11 -6.36
CA SER A 24 29.12 -8.19 -7.49
C SER A 24 29.33 -8.96 -8.79
N VAL A 25 28.42 -8.78 -9.74
CA VAL A 25 28.49 -9.33 -11.09
C VAL A 25 28.18 -8.27 -12.13
N VAL A 26 28.63 -8.45 -13.38
CA VAL A 26 28.30 -7.52 -14.47
C VAL A 26 26.78 -7.50 -14.67
N SER A 27 26.17 -6.32 -14.49
CA SER A 27 24.73 -6.15 -14.70
C SER A 27 24.37 -6.43 -16.15
N SER A 28 23.36 -7.28 -16.35
CA SER A 28 22.85 -7.67 -17.67
C SER A 28 21.38 -8.05 -17.56
N ALA A 29 20.67 -8.11 -18.70
CA ALA A 29 19.28 -8.55 -18.73
C ALA A 29 19.10 -9.95 -18.11
N SER A 30 20.06 -10.86 -18.31
CA SER A 30 20.03 -12.20 -17.71
C SER A 30 20.16 -12.18 -16.19
N ILE A 31 20.98 -11.28 -15.63
CA ILE A 31 21.08 -11.11 -14.17
C ILE A 31 19.79 -10.53 -13.59
N GLN A 32 19.14 -9.60 -14.30
CA GLN A 32 17.86 -9.08 -13.86
C GLN A 32 16.76 -10.16 -13.91
N GLN A 33 16.72 -11.00 -14.96
CA GLN A 33 15.83 -12.16 -15.04
C GLN A 33 16.08 -13.15 -13.90
N LEU A 34 17.34 -13.38 -13.55
CA LEU A 34 17.70 -14.21 -12.40
C LEU A 34 17.12 -13.62 -11.11
N HIS A 35 17.24 -12.31 -10.88
CA HIS A 35 16.64 -11.71 -9.69
C HIS A 35 15.12 -11.89 -9.64
N ILE A 36 14.42 -11.68 -10.76
CA ILE A 36 12.98 -11.91 -10.86
C ILE A 36 12.64 -13.36 -10.49
N ALA A 37 13.34 -14.32 -11.10
CA ALA A 37 13.15 -15.74 -10.83
C ALA A 37 13.42 -16.09 -9.35
N VAL A 38 14.44 -15.48 -8.74
CA VAL A 38 14.72 -15.64 -7.31
C VAL A 38 13.56 -15.12 -6.47
N MET A 39 13.00 -13.95 -6.76
CA MET A 39 11.87 -13.41 -6.00
C MET A 39 10.62 -14.29 -6.10
N TYR A 40 10.27 -14.76 -7.30
CA TYR A 40 9.16 -15.72 -7.47
C TYR A 40 9.41 -17.05 -6.75
N ALA A 41 10.64 -17.57 -6.79
CA ALA A 41 10.98 -18.80 -6.08
C ALA A 41 10.92 -18.63 -4.56
N LEU A 42 11.39 -17.49 -4.03
CA LEU A 42 11.27 -17.18 -2.61
C LEU A 42 9.80 -17.07 -2.19
N ASP A 43 9.00 -16.39 -3.00
CA ASP A 43 7.58 -16.22 -2.76
C ASP A 43 6.84 -17.56 -2.71
N GLY A 44 6.97 -18.37 -3.77
CA GLY A 44 6.31 -19.69 -3.85
C GLY A 44 6.76 -20.66 -2.77
N VAL A 45 8.07 -20.77 -2.50
CA VAL A 45 8.56 -21.67 -1.43
C VAL A 45 8.10 -21.18 -0.05
N SER A 46 7.92 -19.87 0.13
CA SER A 46 7.43 -19.32 1.40
C SER A 46 5.95 -19.61 1.66
N GLU A 47 5.15 -19.85 0.62
CA GLU A 47 3.73 -20.25 0.76
C GLU A 47 3.61 -21.67 1.29
N ASP A 48 4.36 -22.60 0.71
CA ASP A 48 4.23 -24.04 1.02
C ASP A 48 5.09 -24.48 2.21
N ASN A 49 6.12 -23.72 2.56
CA ASN A 49 7.10 -24.12 3.58
C ASN A 49 7.22 -23.09 4.71
N LYS A 50 6.43 -23.33 5.77
CA LYS A 50 6.44 -22.51 6.99
C LYS A 50 7.82 -22.41 7.64
N GLU A 51 8.63 -23.46 7.58
CA GLU A 51 9.99 -23.44 8.14
C GLU A 51 10.91 -22.50 7.33
N PHE A 52 10.79 -22.52 6.00
CA PHE A 52 11.49 -21.58 5.13
C PHE A 52 11.02 -20.14 5.34
N PHE A 53 9.72 -19.91 5.43
CA PHE A 53 9.18 -18.58 5.75
C PHE A 53 9.74 -18.06 7.07
N ASN A 54 9.80 -18.90 8.11
CA ASN A 54 10.40 -18.53 9.40
C ASN A 54 11.89 -18.16 9.29
N ILE A 55 12.63 -18.69 8.31
CA ILE A 55 14.01 -18.29 8.03
C ILE A 55 14.04 -16.90 7.41
N LEU A 56 13.18 -16.63 6.41
CA LEU A 56 13.08 -15.29 5.81
C LEU A 56 12.70 -14.22 6.84
N VAL A 57 11.75 -14.55 7.73
CA VAL A 57 11.34 -13.72 8.88
C VAL A 57 12.51 -13.45 9.84
N LYS A 58 13.45 -14.39 10.01
CA LYS A 58 14.64 -14.22 10.86
C LYS A 58 15.76 -13.45 10.17
N ASP A 59 15.77 -13.39 8.83
CA ASP A 59 16.74 -12.61 8.08
C ASP A 59 16.44 -11.12 8.23
N GLN A 60 17.29 -10.43 9.00
CA GLN A 60 17.13 -9.00 9.25
C GLN A 60 17.50 -8.13 8.06
N ASN A 61 18.12 -8.69 7.02
CA ASN A 61 18.56 -7.93 5.86
C ASN A 61 17.63 -8.06 4.67
N ILE A 62 16.65 -8.96 4.70
CA ILE A 62 15.79 -9.20 3.53
C ILE A 62 14.98 -7.95 3.12
N ILE A 63 14.45 -7.20 4.09
CA ILE A 63 13.60 -6.04 3.83
C ILE A 63 14.32 -4.96 3.00
N PRO A 64 15.53 -4.48 3.35
CA PRO A 64 16.28 -3.57 2.51
C PRO A 64 16.45 -4.06 1.06
N HIS A 65 16.71 -5.36 0.85
CA HIS A 65 16.94 -5.93 -0.48
C HIS A 65 15.66 -5.99 -1.32
N LEU A 66 14.49 -6.14 -0.68
CA LEU A 66 13.19 -6.08 -1.36
C LEU A 66 12.72 -4.64 -1.59
N ALA A 67 12.99 -3.72 -0.66
CA ALA A 67 12.50 -2.35 -0.71
C ALA A 67 13.32 -1.46 -1.65
N SER A 68 14.65 -1.61 -1.67
CA SER A 68 15.54 -0.73 -2.43
C SER A 68 15.27 -0.75 -3.94
N PRO A 69 15.06 -1.90 -4.60
CA PRO A 69 14.73 -1.91 -6.02
C PRO A 69 13.40 -1.22 -6.33
N ILE A 70 12.41 -1.32 -5.44
CA ILE A 70 11.12 -0.63 -5.57
C ILE A 70 11.34 0.90 -5.51
N ILE A 71 12.13 1.37 -4.55
CA ILE A 71 12.48 2.79 -4.41
C ILE A 71 13.23 3.29 -5.65
N GLN A 72 14.18 2.50 -6.14
CA GLN A 72 14.97 2.82 -7.32
C GLN A 72 14.07 2.92 -8.56
N PHE A 73 13.20 1.94 -8.79
CA PHE A 73 12.23 1.94 -9.89
C PHE A 73 11.35 3.19 -9.87
N VAL A 74 10.76 3.51 -8.72
CA VAL A 74 9.88 4.69 -8.61
C VAL A 74 10.67 5.99 -8.81
N SER A 75 11.91 6.06 -8.34
CA SER A 75 12.76 7.24 -8.53
C SER A 75 13.17 7.43 -9.99
N GLN A 76 13.46 6.35 -10.71
CA GLN A 76 13.86 6.38 -12.12
C GLN A 76 12.68 6.64 -13.07
N SER A 77 11.50 6.07 -12.80
CA SER A 77 10.29 6.32 -13.59
C SER A 77 9.85 7.79 -13.56
N GLN A 78 10.15 8.52 -12.49
CA GLN A 78 9.95 9.98 -12.43
C GLN A 78 10.92 10.78 -13.31
N LEU A 79 12.16 10.32 -13.46
CA LEU A 79 13.17 10.96 -14.31
C LEU A 79 12.89 10.72 -15.80
N ASN A 80 12.34 9.56 -16.15
CA ASN A 80 12.09 9.17 -17.53
C ASN A 80 10.87 9.86 -18.16
N LYS A 81 9.89 10.36 -17.39
CA LYS A 81 8.81 11.20 -17.94
C LYS A 81 9.31 12.49 -18.62
N LYS A 82 10.53 12.97 -18.32
CA LYS A 82 11.14 14.14 -18.98
C LYS A 82 12.03 13.81 -20.18
N LYS A 83 12.36 12.53 -20.43
CA LYS A 83 13.29 12.12 -21.50
C LYS A 83 12.70 11.12 -22.51
N ILE A 84 11.55 10.51 -22.24
CA ILE A 84 10.86 9.63 -23.20
C ILE A 84 10.14 10.48 -24.27
N GLN A 85 10.92 11.05 -25.17
CA GLN A 85 10.50 11.19 -26.56
C GLN A 85 11.52 10.57 -27.52
N GLN A 86 12.76 10.27 -27.09
CA GLN A 86 13.73 9.65 -27.96
C GLN A 86 14.63 8.67 -27.19
N GLN A 87 14.48 7.40 -27.57
CA GLN A 87 15.42 6.27 -27.43
C GLN A 87 15.13 5.23 -26.33
N GLN A 88 14.96 4.01 -26.86
CA GLN A 88 14.98 2.67 -26.27
C GLN A 88 13.72 2.17 -25.54
N GLN A 89 12.97 1.41 -26.33
CA GLN A 89 11.97 0.42 -26.00
C GLN A 89 12.61 -0.76 -25.22
N TYR A 90 13.14 -0.49 -24.02
CA TYR A 90 13.40 -1.50 -22.99
C TYR A 90 12.17 -1.48 -22.08
N SER A 91 11.36 -2.53 -22.15
CA SER A 91 9.92 -2.44 -21.93
C SER A 91 9.54 -2.26 -20.46
N ASP A 92 8.59 -1.34 -20.23
CA ASP A 92 7.87 -1.15 -18.96
C ASP A 92 7.33 -2.47 -18.37
N SER A 93 7.16 -3.52 -19.18
CA SER A 93 6.76 -4.85 -18.73
C SER A 93 7.83 -5.54 -17.88
N PHE A 94 9.13 -5.38 -18.20
CA PHE A 94 10.20 -6.07 -17.48
C PHE A 94 10.37 -5.60 -16.04
N GLU A 95 10.20 -4.29 -15.80
CA GLU A 95 10.29 -3.70 -14.46
C GLU A 95 9.07 -4.08 -13.59
N GLN A 96 7.89 -4.29 -14.19
CA GLN A 96 6.68 -4.78 -13.51
C GLN A 96 6.87 -6.18 -12.91
N TYR A 97 7.49 -7.10 -13.66
CA TYR A 97 7.76 -8.47 -13.19
C TYR A 97 8.73 -8.52 -12.02
N PHE A 98 9.51 -7.47 -11.78
CA PHE A 98 10.40 -7.36 -10.63
C PHE A 98 9.67 -6.83 -9.38
N ILE A 99 8.84 -5.80 -9.55
CA ILE A 99 8.19 -5.09 -8.44
C ILE A 99 7.17 -5.99 -7.75
N TYR A 100 6.33 -6.66 -8.54
CA TYR A 100 5.23 -7.46 -8.01
C TYR A 100 5.66 -8.55 -7.00
N PRO A 101 6.57 -9.48 -7.33
CA PRO A 101 6.96 -10.53 -6.37
C PRO A 101 7.67 -9.96 -5.14
N SER A 102 8.41 -8.85 -5.29
CA SER A 102 9.04 -8.15 -4.16
C SER A 102 8.00 -7.58 -3.20
N GLN A 103 6.91 -7.00 -3.72
CA GLN A 103 5.82 -6.45 -2.91
C GLN A 103 5.04 -7.54 -2.17
N ILE A 104 4.70 -8.65 -2.83
CA ILE A 104 4.02 -9.78 -2.19
C ILE A 104 4.86 -10.28 -1.01
N LEU A 105 6.16 -10.49 -1.23
CA LEU A 105 7.04 -11.00 -0.19
C LEU A 105 7.19 -10.00 0.97
N ILE A 106 7.30 -8.70 0.68
CA ILE A 106 7.24 -7.66 1.72
C ILE A 106 5.95 -7.76 2.52
N ASN A 107 4.79 -7.86 1.86
CA ASN A 107 3.48 -7.94 2.51
C ASN A 107 3.34 -9.19 3.39
N LYS A 108 3.82 -10.35 2.93
CA LYS A 108 3.88 -11.59 3.73
C LYS A 108 4.76 -11.40 4.98
N LEU A 109 5.94 -10.80 4.83
CA LEU A 109 6.87 -10.57 5.93
C LEU A 109 6.31 -9.59 6.96
N ILE A 110 5.80 -8.42 6.53
CA ILE A 110 5.26 -7.43 7.47
C ILE A 110 3.98 -7.90 8.14
N ASN A 111 3.16 -8.74 7.51
CA ASN A 111 1.95 -9.27 8.17
C ASN A 111 2.30 -10.14 9.38
N ASN A 112 3.40 -10.88 9.33
CA ASN A 112 3.75 -11.87 10.35
C ASN A 112 4.90 -11.46 11.28
N ASN A 113 5.56 -10.33 11.02
CA ASN A 113 6.79 -9.96 11.73
C ASN A 113 6.83 -8.48 12.13
N THR A 114 6.85 -8.23 13.44
CA THR A 114 6.93 -6.88 14.01
C THR A 114 8.26 -6.16 13.71
N LYS A 115 9.38 -6.88 13.61
CA LYS A 115 10.67 -6.32 13.19
C LYS A 115 10.66 -5.91 11.72
N ALA A 116 10.07 -6.73 10.85
CA ALA A 116 9.93 -6.40 9.43
C ALA A 116 9.08 -5.12 9.24
N ARG A 117 7.95 -5.00 9.98
CA ARG A 117 7.14 -3.76 10.00
C ARG A 117 7.99 -2.55 10.40
N LYS A 118 8.75 -2.65 11.49
CA LYS A 118 9.64 -1.58 11.96
C LYS A 118 10.69 -1.21 10.91
N GLN A 119 11.27 -2.19 10.20
CA GLN A 119 12.25 -1.91 9.15
C GLN A 119 11.60 -1.16 7.99
N ILE A 120 10.49 -1.66 7.44
CA ILE A 120 9.75 -1.03 6.34
C ILE A 120 9.35 0.41 6.67
N ILE A 121 8.81 0.64 7.87
CA ILE A 121 8.41 1.98 8.32
C ILE A 121 9.59 2.96 8.37
N ASN A 122 10.78 2.47 8.70
CA ASN A 122 11.99 3.29 8.81
C ASN A 122 12.83 3.31 7.52
N THR A 123 12.41 2.62 6.45
CA THR A 123 13.11 2.64 5.17
C THR A 123 12.83 3.97 4.46
N PRO A 124 13.84 4.83 4.24
CA PRO A 124 13.64 6.13 3.61
C PRO A 124 13.05 6.00 2.20
N ASN A 125 12.17 6.93 1.83
CA ASN A 125 11.49 6.99 0.53
C ASN A 125 10.57 5.80 0.19
N PHE A 126 10.51 4.76 1.01
CA PHE A 126 9.69 3.59 0.72
C PHE A 126 8.19 3.91 0.77
N LEU A 127 7.76 4.64 1.81
CA LEU A 127 6.37 5.11 1.94
C LEU A 127 5.93 5.92 0.71
N ASN A 128 6.73 6.93 0.33
CA ASN A 128 6.45 7.74 -0.86
C ASN A 128 6.44 6.90 -2.14
N SER A 129 7.32 5.89 -2.23
CA SER A 129 7.34 4.97 -3.37
C SER A 129 6.06 4.15 -3.46
N LEU A 130 5.54 3.65 -2.33
CA LEU A 130 4.28 2.93 -2.29
C LEU A 130 3.09 3.81 -2.70
N ILE A 131 3.02 5.05 -2.22
CA ILE A 131 1.96 6.00 -2.61
C ILE A 131 1.95 6.19 -4.13
N LYS A 132 3.11 6.43 -4.74
CA LYS A 132 3.21 6.56 -6.20
C LYS A 132 2.80 5.27 -6.92
N LEU A 133 3.12 4.10 -6.36
CA LEU A 133 2.74 2.82 -6.95
C LEU A 133 1.24 2.53 -6.86
N THR A 134 0.49 3.18 -5.96
CA THR A 134 -0.98 3.06 -5.96
C THR A 134 -1.65 3.69 -7.18
N GLU A 135 -0.93 4.56 -7.90
CA GLU A 135 -1.37 5.20 -9.15
C GLU A 135 -0.64 4.60 -10.37
N PHE A 136 0.09 3.49 -10.19
CA PHE A 136 0.89 2.91 -11.25
C PHE A 136 0.04 2.47 -12.45
N LYS A 137 0.32 3.06 -13.62
CA LYS A 137 -0.43 2.90 -14.88
C LYS A 137 -1.94 3.09 -14.73
N PHE A 138 -2.37 3.85 -13.72
CA PHE A 138 -3.77 4.20 -13.53
C PHE A 138 -4.24 5.09 -14.70
N ASN A 139 -5.40 4.78 -15.31
CA ASN A 139 -5.97 5.47 -16.49
C ASN A 139 -5.20 5.35 -17.82
N ASN A 140 -4.27 4.39 -17.98
CA ASN A 140 -3.69 4.09 -19.29
C ASN A 140 -4.55 3.03 -20.01
N ASP A 141 -5.15 3.38 -21.15
CA ASP A 141 -5.95 2.51 -22.04
C ASP A 141 -5.10 1.39 -22.70
N THR A 142 -4.41 0.57 -21.93
CA THR A 142 -3.52 -0.49 -22.44
C THR A 142 -4.04 -1.87 -22.05
N ASN A 143 -4.12 -2.76 -23.05
CA ASN A 143 -4.38 -4.21 -23.04
C ASN A 143 -4.70 -4.88 -21.68
N LYS A 144 -5.81 -5.62 -21.65
CA LYS A 144 -6.39 -6.32 -20.47
C LYS A 144 -5.42 -7.16 -19.61
N GLU A 145 -4.32 -7.66 -20.18
CA GLU A 145 -3.34 -8.49 -19.45
C GLU A 145 -2.23 -7.65 -18.77
N GLU A 146 -1.84 -6.51 -19.36
CA GLU A 146 -0.97 -5.51 -18.71
C GLU A 146 -1.69 -4.76 -17.58
N ASP A 147 -3.02 -4.73 -17.62
CA ASP A 147 -3.88 -4.16 -16.57
C ASP A 147 -3.90 -5.02 -15.28
N ASN A 148 -3.80 -6.35 -15.37
CA ASN A 148 -3.91 -7.22 -14.20
C ASN A 148 -2.71 -7.08 -13.24
N GLN A 149 -1.48 -7.14 -13.75
CA GLN A 149 -0.28 -6.95 -12.92
C GLN A 149 -0.19 -5.52 -12.37
N SER A 150 -0.58 -4.52 -13.17
CA SER A 150 -0.63 -3.13 -12.71
C SER A 150 -1.66 -2.97 -11.59
N LYS A 151 -2.85 -3.59 -11.70
CA LYS A 151 -3.85 -3.67 -10.61
C LYS A 151 -3.27 -4.34 -9.37
N GLN A 152 -2.55 -5.45 -9.53
CA GLN A 152 -1.90 -6.13 -8.41
C GLN A 152 -0.85 -5.25 -7.71
N ILE A 153 0.02 -4.56 -8.46
CA ILE A 153 1.00 -3.61 -7.90
C ILE A 153 0.29 -2.53 -7.08
N ARG A 154 -0.82 -1.96 -7.60
CA ARG A 154 -1.62 -0.97 -6.88
C ARG A 154 -2.18 -1.56 -5.58
N ASN A 155 -2.78 -2.75 -5.64
CA ASN A 155 -3.39 -3.43 -4.50
C ASN A 155 -2.36 -3.79 -3.41
N GLU A 156 -1.24 -4.40 -3.79
CA GLU A 156 -0.17 -4.76 -2.85
C GLU A 156 0.43 -3.51 -2.19
N SER A 157 0.54 -2.41 -2.94
CA SER A 157 0.99 -1.12 -2.40
C SER A 157 0.00 -0.57 -1.35
N ARG A 158 -1.31 -0.63 -1.62
CA ARG A 158 -2.37 -0.23 -0.67
C ARG A 158 -2.35 -1.08 0.61
N ILE A 159 -2.16 -2.40 0.48
CA ILE A 159 -2.02 -3.31 1.62
C ILE A 159 -0.83 -2.90 2.49
N CYS A 160 0.32 -2.63 1.87
CA CYS A 160 1.53 -2.22 2.58
C CYS A 160 1.33 -0.88 3.31
N LEU A 161 0.72 0.11 2.65
CA LEU A 161 0.41 1.43 3.23
C LEU A 161 -0.54 1.33 4.42
N ARG A 162 -1.57 0.48 4.36
CA ARG A 162 -2.49 0.23 5.48
C ARG A 162 -1.76 -0.36 6.70
N ILE A 163 -0.76 -1.21 6.47
CA ILE A 163 0.08 -1.76 7.54
C ILE A 163 1.00 -0.66 8.11
N ILE A 164 1.63 0.14 7.25
CA ILE A 164 2.43 1.30 7.67
C ILE A 164 1.59 2.27 8.51
N HIS A 165 0.38 2.60 8.07
CA HIS A 165 -0.57 3.41 8.83
C HIS A 165 -0.87 2.76 10.19
N ARG A 166 -1.27 1.49 10.22
CA ARG A 166 -1.67 0.76 11.43
C ARG A 166 -0.57 0.62 12.48
N TYR A 167 0.72 0.59 12.11
CA TYR A 167 1.82 0.42 13.07
C TYR A 167 2.76 1.61 13.18
N GLY A 168 2.68 2.58 12.28
CA GLY A 168 3.55 3.76 12.23
C GLY A 168 3.19 4.78 13.29
N ASN A 169 4.19 5.38 13.94
CA ASN A 169 4.00 6.40 14.96
C ASN A 169 3.39 7.70 14.39
N GLU A 170 3.30 8.72 15.24
CA GLU A 170 2.84 10.06 14.87
C GLU A 170 3.51 10.61 13.60
N GLN A 171 4.84 10.50 13.51
CA GLN A 171 5.60 10.99 12.36
C GLN A 171 5.20 10.30 11.05
N VAL A 172 4.93 9.00 11.09
CA VAL A 172 4.44 8.26 9.92
C VAL A 172 3.07 8.77 9.48
N GLN A 173 2.17 9.10 10.42
CA GLN A 173 0.87 9.67 10.06
C GLN A 173 1.03 11.02 9.36
N VAL A 174 1.92 11.88 9.88
CA VAL A 174 2.24 13.16 9.24
C VAL A 174 2.79 12.94 7.84
N GLU A 175 3.69 11.97 7.65
CA GLU A 175 4.26 11.65 6.35
C GLU A 175 3.21 11.14 5.36
N LEU A 176 2.29 10.27 5.79
CA LEU A 176 1.19 9.77 4.95
C LEU A 176 0.32 10.92 4.42
N VAL A 177 -0.12 11.83 5.30
CA VAL A 177 -0.99 12.94 4.91
C VAL A 177 -0.25 13.96 4.05
N THR A 178 1.00 14.26 4.39
CA THR A 178 1.85 15.19 3.62
C THR A 178 2.10 14.67 2.20
N ASN A 179 2.27 13.35 2.05
CA ASN A 179 2.45 12.70 0.76
C ASN A 179 1.13 12.31 0.08
N ARG A 180 -0.01 12.90 0.49
CA ARG A 180 -1.31 12.75 -0.17
C ARG A 180 -1.93 11.35 -0.12
N TYR A 181 -1.57 10.53 0.87
CA TYR A 181 -2.25 9.24 1.09
C TYR A 181 -3.78 9.34 1.27
N PRO A 182 -4.38 10.38 1.89
CA PRO A 182 -5.83 10.51 1.94
C PRO A 182 -6.51 10.46 0.56
N ARG A 183 -5.88 11.06 -0.45
CA ARG A 183 -6.37 11.04 -1.84
C ARG A 183 -6.37 9.63 -2.43
N VAL A 184 -5.32 8.86 -2.15
CA VAL A 184 -5.22 7.45 -2.57
C VAL A 184 -6.38 6.62 -2.02
N LEU A 185 -6.81 6.89 -0.78
CA LEU A 185 -7.94 6.18 -0.17
C LEU A 185 -9.27 6.49 -0.90
N VAL A 186 -9.45 7.71 -1.38
CA VAL A 186 -10.64 8.10 -2.18
C VAL A 186 -10.59 7.48 -3.57
N ILE A 187 -9.44 7.50 -4.24
CA ILE A 187 -9.29 6.88 -5.57
C ILE A 187 -9.64 5.38 -5.54
N ASP A 188 -9.32 4.69 -4.45
CA ASP A 188 -9.62 3.26 -4.26
C ASP A 188 -11.13 2.97 -4.39
N ILE A 189 -11.99 3.82 -3.79
CA ILE A 189 -13.45 3.66 -3.87
C ILE A 189 -14.01 4.03 -5.26
N ASN A 190 -13.39 5.00 -5.96
CA ASN A 190 -13.85 5.47 -7.28
C ASN A 190 -13.63 4.43 -8.38
N THR A 191 -12.62 3.58 -8.26
CA THR A 191 -12.31 2.56 -9.28
C THR A 191 -13.19 1.31 -9.28
N ALA A 192 -14.08 1.17 -8.30
CA ALA A 192 -14.91 -0.02 -8.23
C ALA A 192 -16.19 0.13 -9.09
N GLY A 193 -16.24 -0.56 -10.23
CA GLY A 193 -17.46 -0.68 -11.05
C GLY A 193 -18.55 -1.55 -10.38
N GLY A 194 -19.79 -1.48 -10.83
CA GLY A 194 -20.95 -2.09 -10.13
C GLY A 194 -21.15 -3.60 -10.31
N ASN A 195 -20.31 -4.47 -9.75
CA ASN A 195 -20.57 -5.93 -9.66
C ASN A 195 -20.35 -6.50 -8.23
N GLU A 196 -20.81 -7.73 -7.96
CA GLU A 196 -20.79 -8.34 -6.60
C GLU A 196 -19.39 -8.56 -6.00
N GLN A 197 -18.36 -8.80 -6.81
CA GLN A 197 -16.98 -8.94 -6.31
C GLN A 197 -16.40 -7.57 -5.92
N LEU A 198 -16.89 -6.50 -6.55
CA LEU A 198 -16.52 -5.11 -6.33
C LEU A 198 -17.14 -4.54 -5.05
N ASP A 199 -18.23 -5.14 -4.55
CA ASP A 199 -18.84 -4.79 -3.26
C ASP A 199 -17.86 -4.95 -2.09
N LYS A 200 -16.99 -5.97 -2.15
CA LYS A 200 -15.93 -6.19 -1.16
C LYS A 200 -14.78 -5.20 -1.29
N GLU A 201 -14.40 -4.85 -2.53
CA GLU A 201 -13.35 -3.84 -2.79
C GLU A 201 -13.81 -2.45 -2.29
N ILE A 202 -15.06 -2.06 -2.57
CA ILE A 202 -15.67 -0.82 -2.07
C ILE A 202 -15.74 -0.82 -0.55
N SER A 203 -16.28 -1.87 0.06
CA SER A 203 -16.39 -1.98 1.52
C SER A 203 -15.01 -1.87 2.19
N GLN A 204 -13.99 -2.51 1.60
CA GLN A 204 -12.63 -2.44 2.11
C GLN A 204 -12.01 -1.04 1.96
N GLY A 205 -12.28 -0.33 0.85
CA GLY A 205 -11.86 1.05 0.63
C GLY A 205 -12.50 2.00 1.66
N LEU A 206 -13.82 1.93 1.82
CA LEU A 206 -14.57 2.72 2.81
C LEU A 206 -14.08 2.46 4.23
N TYR A 207 -13.89 1.20 4.61
CA TYR A 207 -13.32 0.84 5.91
C TYR A 207 -11.92 1.46 6.11
N SER A 208 -11.09 1.46 5.07
CA SER A 208 -9.74 2.04 5.15
C SER A 208 -9.76 3.55 5.34
N ILE A 209 -10.70 4.27 4.68
CA ILE A 209 -10.93 5.71 4.90
C ILE A 209 -11.32 5.98 6.36
N ILE A 210 -12.31 5.25 6.87
CA ILE A 210 -12.83 5.47 8.23
C ILE A 210 -11.77 5.17 9.29
N ASP A 211 -11.06 4.04 9.15
CA ASP A 211 -9.98 3.65 10.07
C ASP A 211 -8.92 4.76 10.07
N PHE A 212 -8.47 5.19 8.89
CA PHE A 212 -7.47 6.24 8.74
C PHE A 212 -7.88 7.56 9.44
N ILE A 213 -9.09 8.04 9.15
CA ILE A 213 -9.61 9.28 9.74
C ILE A 213 -9.76 9.14 11.27
N ARG A 214 -10.33 8.03 11.75
CA ARG A 214 -10.61 7.80 13.18
C ARG A 214 -9.32 7.80 13.99
N GLU A 215 -8.29 7.11 13.52
CA GLU A 215 -7.01 7.02 14.23
C GLU A 215 -6.31 8.40 14.28
N ILE A 216 -6.41 9.23 13.23
CA ILE A 216 -5.87 10.60 13.25
C ILE A 216 -6.67 11.50 14.21
N LEU A 217 -8.01 11.43 14.17
CA LEU A 217 -8.88 12.26 15.00
C LEU A 217 -8.77 11.93 16.49
N ARG A 218 -8.75 10.64 16.85
CA ARG A 218 -8.80 10.17 18.24
C ARG A 218 -7.43 9.82 18.82
N GLY A 219 -6.40 9.76 17.97
CA GLY A 219 -5.12 9.17 18.31
C GLY A 219 -5.23 7.66 18.52
N ARG A 220 -4.11 7.05 18.88
CA ARG A 220 -4.02 5.64 19.29
C ARG A 220 -3.59 5.53 20.72
N ARG A 221 -4.44 4.93 21.55
CA ARG A 221 -4.10 4.59 22.93
C ARG A 221 -3.70 3.12 22.96
N GLN A 222 -2.51 2.84 23.49
CA GLN A 222 -2.09 1.47 23.73
C GLN A 222 -2.81 0.95 24.98
N THR A 223 -3.80 0.08 24.81
CA THR A 223 -4.45 -0.58 25.96
C THR A 223 -3.89 -1.99 26.14
N HIS A 224 -3.88 -2.49 27.38
CA HIS A 224 -3.37 -3.83 27.71
C HIS A 224 -4.18 -4.97 27.06
N GLN A 225 -5.34 -4.68 26.45
CA GLN A 225 -6.26 -5.64 25.85
C GLN A 225 -6.18 -5.68 24.32
N ASP A 226 -5.42 -4.77 23.70
CA ASP A 226 -5.32 -4.76 22.26
C ASP A 226 -4.45 -5.93 21.79
N PHE A 227 -5.04 -6.82 20.98
CA PHE A 227 -4.32 -7.95 20.40
C PHE A 227 -3.24 -7.51 19.38
N ASN A 228 -3.23 -6.24 18.98
CA ASN A 228 -2.29 -5.72 17.98
C ASN A 228 -2.20 -4.18 17.91
N PRO A 229 -1.97 -3.43 19.00
CA PRO A 229 -1.97 -1.98 18.93
C PRO A 229 -0.72 -1.53 18.17
N GLY A 230 -0.92 -0.65 17.20
CA GLY A 230 0.16 0.14 16.63
C GLY A 230 0.87 1.00 17.68
N LEU A 231 1.85 1.77 17.25
CA LEU A 231 2.50 2.73 18.14
C LEU A 231 1.48 3.78 18.62
N SER A 232 1.43 4.02 19.93
CA SER A 232 0.57 5.03 20.54
C SER A 232 0.93 6.42 20.02
N PHE A 233 -0.07 7.25 19.76
CA PHE A 233 0.10 8.68 19.42
C PHE A 233 -1.15 9.48 19.84
N PRO A 234 -1.02 10.77 20.21
CA PRO A 234 -2.16 11.57 20.63
C PRO A 234 -3.09 11.94 19.46
N PRO A 235 -4.34 12.37 19.70
CA PRO A 235 -5.16 13.04 18.68
C PRO A 235 -4.37 14.10 17.88
N GLN A 236 -4.57 14.15 16.56
CA GLN A 236 -3.90 15.10 15.66
C GLN A 236 -4.90 16.02 14.93
N PRO A 237 -5.52 17.03 15.60
CA PRO A 237 -6.57 17.86 15.01
C PRO A 237 -6.14 18.66 13.76
N VAL A 238 -4.89 19.16 13.76
CA VAL A 238 -4.35 19.91 12.61
C VAL A 238 -4.20 18.99 11.41
N LEU A 239 -3.67 17.79 11.63
CA LEU A 239 -3.47 16.79 10.58
C LEU A 239 -4.81 16.31 10.04
N PHE A 240 -5.79 16.09 10.93
CA PHE A 240 -7.16 15.74 10.58
C PHE A 240 -7.78 16.75 9.62
N LYS A 241 -7.61 18.06 9.86
CA LYS A 241 -8.10 19.10 8.97
C LYS A 241 -7.51 18.96 7.56
N SER A 242 -6.21 18.71 7.45
CA SER A 242 -5.57 18.47 6.14
C SER A 242 -6.05 17.19 5.46
N CYS A 243 -6.38 16.13 6.22
CA CYS A 243 -7.02 14.94 5.66
C CYS A 243 -8.40 15.26 5.08
N GLN A 244 -9.20 16.02 5.82
CA GLN A 244 -10.53 16.43 5.40
C GLN A 244 -10.48 17.22 4.09
N GLU A 245 -9.64 18.26 4.04
CA GLU A 245 -9.45 19.09 2.85
C GLU A 245 -9.04 18.23 1.63
N GLN A 246 -8.13 17.27 1.81
CA GLN A 246 -7.73 16.37 0.72
C GLN A 246 -8.80 15.39 0.27
N ILE A 247 -9.66 14.92 1.18
CA ILE A 247 -10.75 13.99 0.86
C ILE A 247 -11.88 14.71 0.15
N GLU A 248 -12.21 15.93 0.60
CA GLU A 248 -13.19 16.81 -0.05
C GLU A 248 -12.72 17.25 -1.44
N ASP A 249 -11.45 17.62 -1.60
CA ASP A 249 -10.85 18.00 -2.89
C ASP A 249 -10.97 16.91 -3.97
N GLU A 250 -10.97 15.62 -3.57
CA GLU A 250 -11.07 14.48 -4.47
C GLU A 250 -12.52 14.01 -4.70
N GLY A 251 -13.52 14.76 -4.20
CA GLY A 251 -14.93 14.47 -4.44
C GLY A 251 -15.44 13.23 -3.73
N ALA A 252 -14.85 12.87 -2.58
CA ALA A 252 -15.20 11.62 -1.89
C ALA A 252 -16.68 11.56 -1.47
N ASN A 253 -17.29 12.70 -1.14
CA ASN A 253 -18.69 12.73 -0.75
C ASN A 253 -19.60 12.34 -1.93
N GLU A 254 -19.35 12.91 -3.10
CA GLU A 254 -20.05 12.63 -4.34
C GLU A 254 -19.89 11.16 -4.76
N GLU A 255 -18.69 10.63 -4.61
CA GLU A 255 -18.37 9.25 -4.98
C GLU A 255 -19.01 8.23 -4.03
N ILE A 256 -18.98 8.49 -2.72
CA ILE A 256 -19.71 7.68 -1.73
C ILE A 256 -21.21 7.69 -2.03
N GLU A 257 -21.78 8.85 -2.40
CA GLU A 257 -23.18 8.96 -2.79
C GLU A 257 -23.50 8.20 -4.09
N ALA A 258 -22.65 8.30 -5.11
CA ALA A 258 -22.83 7.58 -6.37
C ALA A 258 -22.79 6.05 -6.19
N GLN A 259 -21.88 5.55 -5.34
CA GLN A 259 -21.78 4.10 -5.06
C GLN A 259 -23.00 3.56 -4.29
N LEU A 260 -23.65 4.40 -3.47
CA LEU A 260 -24.89 4.04 -2.76
C LEU A 260 -26.10 3.97 -3.70
N VAL A 261 -26.17 4.84 -4.72
CA VAL A 261 -27.27 4.86 -5.71
C VAL A 261 -27.21 3.68 -6.67
N ASN A 262 -26.01 3.14 -6.94
CA ASN A 262 -25.78 2.10 -7.94
C ASN A 262 -26.10 0.65 -7.49
N LYS A 263 -26.52 0.40 -6.24
CA LYS A 263 -26.93 -0.95 -5.81
C LYS A 263 -28.44 -1.15 -5.76
N ARG A 264 -28.89 -2.09 -6.59
CA ARG A 264 -30.23 -2.72 -6.56
C ARG A 264 -30.42 -3.53 -5.27
N GLU A 265 -31.69 -3.67 -4.88
CA GLU A 265 -32.21 -4.52 -3.80
C GLU A 265 -31.52 -5.88 -3.73
N GLY A 266 -30.63 -6.04 -2.75
CA GLY A 266 -29.98 -7.30 -2.37
C GLY A 266 -29.81 -7.36 -0.86
N PRO A 267 -29.70 -8.55 -0.24
CA PRO A 267 -29.89 -8.69 1.21
C PRO A 267 -28.71 -8.13 2.00
N GLY A 268 -28.95 -7.05 2.75
CA GLY A 268 -28.90 -7.06 4.22
C GLY A 268 -27.56 -7.12 4.96
N TYR A 269 -26.43 -6.78 4.35
CA TYR A 269 -25.19 -6.47 5.10
C TYR A 269 -24.54 -5.20 4.55
N TYR A 270 -24.16 -5.18 3.26
CA TYR A 270 -23.39 -4.08 2.64
C TYR A 270 -24.02 -2.68 2.68
N MET A 271 -25.35 -2.59 2.84
CA MET A 271 -26.07 -1.33 3.01
C MET A 271 -25.73 -0.68 4.34
N ASP A 272 -25.45 -1.48 5.37
CA ASP A 272 -25.16 -1.01 6.72
C ASP A 272 -23.74 -0.47 6.80
N GLU A 273 -22.72 -1.07 6.16
CA GLU A 273 -21.35 -0.52 6.21
C GLU A 273 -21.19 0.77 5.42
N ALA A 274 -21.86 0.93 4.27
CA ALA A 274 -21.76 2.15 3.48
C ALA A 274 -22.56 3.31 4.11
N ASN A 275 -23.75 3.04 4.66
CA ASN A 275 -24.47 4.02 5.48
C ASN A 275 -23.74 4.32 6.79
N TRP A 276 -23.10 3.33 7.42
CA TRP A 276 -22.22 3.54 8.57
C TRP A 276 -20.95 4.30 8.19
N ALA A 277 -20.43 4.12 6.98
CA ALA A 277 -19.29 4.85 6.45
C ALA A 277 -19.64 6.32 6.23
N LYS A 278 -20.73 6.58 5.51
CA LYS A 278 -21.27 7.93 5.31
C LYS A 278 -21.57 8.57 6.66
N GLY A 279 -22.30 7.88 7.54
CA GLY A 279 -22.59 8.31 8.89
C GLY A 279 -21.30 8.61 9.65
N SER A 280 -20.31 7.72 9.66
CA SER A 280 -19.05 7.92 10.40
C SER A 280 -18.24 9.08 9.84
N ILE A 281 -18.09 9.18 8.52
CA ILE A 281 -17.36 10.25 7.83
C ILE A 281 -18.05 11.59 8.08
N LEU A 282 -19.36 11.69 7.84
CA LEU A 282 -20.13 12.90 8.13
C LEU A 282 -20.13 13.24 9.62
N ASN A 283 -20.28 12.26 10.52
CA ASN A 283 -20.27 12.49 11.97
C ASN A 283 -18.89 12.93 12.49
N ILE A 284 -17.82 12.51 11.82
CA ILE A 284 -16.47 12.97 12.10
C ILE A 284 -16.27 14.41 11.61
N PHE A 285 -16.83 14.77 10.45
CA PHE A 285 -16.67 16.09 9.84
C PHE A 285 -17.72 17.13 10.27
N ILE A 286 -18.79 16.71 10.95
CA ILE A 286 -19.77 17.60 11.58
C ILE A 286 -19.16 18.14 12.88
N ASP A 287 -18.87 19.45 12.90
CA ASP A 287 -18.59 20.20 14.12
C ASP A 287 -19.75 19.97 15.11
N ASN A 288 -19.46 19.55 16.36
CA ASN A 288 -20.46 19.37 17.42
C ASN A 288 -21.28 20.65 17.73
N ARG A 289 -20.94 21.78 17.11
CA ARG A 289 -21.68 23.05 17.18
C ARG A 289 -22.69 23.25 16.04
N ASN A 290 -22.72 22.38 15.02
CA ASN A 290 -23.71 22.43 13.95
C ASN A 290 -24.97 21.62 14.33
N PRO A 291 -26.19 22.15 14.08
CA PRO A 291 -27.41 21.40 14.31
C PRO A 291 -27.42 20.14 13.44
N GLN A 292 -27.55 18.98 14.09
CA GLN A 292 -27.49 17.68 13.43
C GLN A 292 -28.53 17.58 12.30
N PRO A 293 -28.16 17.06 11.13
CA PRO A 293 -29.11 16.85 10.04
C PRO A 293 -30.13 15.76 10.40
N GLN A 294 -31.37 15.92 9.93
CA GLN A 294 -32.56 15.19 10.40
C GLN A 294 -32.53 13.66 10.23
N TRP A 295 -31.59 13.10 9.47
CA TRP A 295 -31.41 11.64 9.32
C TRP A 295 -30.81 10.97 10.57
N TYR A 296 -30.56 11.74 11.63
CA TYR A 296 -30.14 11.26 12.95
C TYR A 296 -31.28 10.75 13.86
N LYS A 297 -32.55 10.80 13.43
CA LYS A 297 -33.70 10.36 14.21
C LYS A 297 -34.32 9.08 13.69
#